data_AF-A0A6H9RXV1-F1
#
_entry.id   AF-A0A6H9RXV1-F1
#
_cell.length_a   1.000
_cell.length_b   1.000
_cell.length_c   1.000
_cell.angle_alpha   90.00
_cell.angle_beta   90.00
_cell.angle_gamma   90.00
#
_symmetry.space_group_name_H-M   'P 1'
#
loop_
_entity.id
_entity.type
_entity.pdbx_description
1 polymer ?
#
loop_
_entity_poly.entity_id
_entity_poly.type
_entity_poly.pdbx_seq_one_letter_code
_entity_poly.pdbx_strand_id
1 'polypeptide(L)'
;KNVTATVKLAKTADTFTHEDSVFWVVRPRIGAGGISGIDTLLSGDFIGADAGQSKVRAKSFTGLENPPPITYGEPGKRFTLHSQDLGSLDIGSPVYLRKIPVGQVVSYALDAEGKGVNIDVFVNAPNDVYVTENTRFWNVSGVDVNVGANGFAVKTESLSALLLGGIAFRAPEYSPNDVPASEDKTYELFADQQS
;
A
#
# COMPACT_ATOMS: atom_id res chain seq x y z
N LYS A 1 12.93 24.17 11.42
CA LYS A 1 12.64 23.97 12.87
C LYS A 1 12.71 22.47 13.09
N ASN A 2 13.48 21.99 14.07
CA ASN A 2 13.63 20.56 14.33
C ASN A 2 13.05 20.26 15.71
N VAL A 3 12.47 19.08 15.88
CA VAL A 3 12.00 18.57 17.18
C VAL A 3 12.95 17.47 17.61
N THR A 4 13.34 17.46 18.88
CA THR A 4 14.12 16.36 19.48
C THR A 4 13.23 15.60 20.44
N ALA A 5 13.00 14.31 20.17
CA ALA A 5 12.27 13.41 21.04
C ALA A 5 13.25 12.42 21.69
N THR A 6 13.05 12.12 22.98
CA THR A 6 13.82 11.10 23.70
C THR A 6 12.91 9.91 23.98
N VAL A 7 13.27 8.73 23.47
CA VAL A 7 12.48 7.50 23.61
C VAL A 7 13.20 6.55 24.57
N LYS A 8 12.45 5.99 25.53
CA LYS A 8 12.96 4.93 26.43
C LYS A 8 12.54 3.57 25.88
N LEU A 9 13.52 2.78 25.44
CA LEU A 9 13.27 1.43 24.93
C LEU A 9 13.20 0.41 26.06
N ALA A 10 12.38 -0.63 25.86
CA ALA A 10 12.43 -1.82 26.70
C ALA A 10 13.78 -2.54 26.52
N LYS A 11 14.25 -3.25 27.55
CA LYS A 11 15.55 -3.95 27.52
C LYS A 11 15.63 -5.00 26.41
N THR A 12 14.50 -5.57 26.00
CA THR A 12 14.39 -6.56 24.91
C THR A 12 14.39 -5.94 23.52
N ALA A 13 14.22 -4.62 23.39
CA ALA A 13 14.16 -3.89 22.12
C ALA A 13 15.56 -3.44 21.65
N ASP A 14 16.59 -4.23 21.95
CA ASP A 14 17.98 -3.89 21.67
C ASP A 14 18.21 -3.69 20.17
N THR A 15 17.61 -4.51 19.31
CA THR A 15 17.75 -4.46 17.83
C THR A 15 17.39 -3.10 17.20
N PHE A 16 16.60 -2.25 17.87
CA PHE A 16 16.26 -0.90 17.42
C PHE A 16 17.34 0.15 17.74
N THR A 17 18.47 -0.27 18.31
CA THR A 17 19.63 0.61 18.54
C THR A 17 20.76 0.36 17.55
N HIS A 18 20.56 -0.47 16.53
CA HIS A 18 21.50 -0.58 15.42
C HIS A 18 21.50 0.73 14.61
N GLU A 19 22.66 1.17 14.10
CA GLU A 19 22.80 2.46 13.41
C GLU A 19 21.92 2.61 12.15
N ASP A 20 21.51 1.49 11.57
CA ASP A 20 20.62 1.37 10.41
C ASP A 20 19.14 1.18 10.80
N SER A 21 18.81 1.30 12.09
CA SER A 21 17.41 1.32 12.54
C SER A 21 16.71 2.58 12.05
N VAL A 22 15.46 2.43 11.62
CA VAL A 22 14.67 3.51 11.05
C VAL A 22 13.53 3.87 11.99
N PHE A 23 13.31 5.16 12.18
CA PHE A 23 12.22 5.69 13.01
C PHE A 23 11.38 6.64 12.18
N TRP A 24 10.06 6.63 12.36
CA TRP A 24 9.17 7.55 11.64
C TRP A 24 7.98 7.96 12.49
N VAL A 25 7.35 9.08 12.12
CA VAL A 25 6.11 9.53 12.72
C VAL A 25 4.94 8.75 12.10
N VAL A 26 4.15 8.08 12.93
CA VAL A 26 2.87 7.49 12.53
C VAL A 26 1.75 8.43 12.91
N ARG A 27 1.07 8.95 11.89
CA ARG A 27 -0.11 9.80 12.06
C ARG A 27 -1.38 8.99 11.77
N PRO A 28 -2.47 9.18 12.54
CA PRO A 28 -3.76 8.63 12.17
C PRO A 28 -4.17 9.12 10.78
N ARG A 29 -4.66 8.21 9.94
CA ARG A 29 -5.21 8.54 8.62
C ARG A 29 -6.69 8.17 8.59
N ILE A 30 -7.52 9.07 8.07
CA ILE A 30 -8.95 8.83 7.87
C ILE A 30 -9.14 8.59 6.37
N GLY A 31 -9.34 7.33 5.98
CA GLY A 31 -9.61 6.94 4.61
C GLY A 31 -11.09 6.60 4.38
N ALA A 32 -11.51 6.52 3.12
CA ALA A 32 -12.88 6.11 2.74
C ALA A 32 -13.24 4.69 3.21
N GLY A 33 -12.21 3.88 3.51
CA GLY A 33 -12.30 2.53 4.06
C GLY A 33 -12.49 2.39 5.57
N GLY A 34 -12.65 3.51 6.27
CA GLY A 34 -12.64 3.54 7.71
C GLY A 34 -11.36 4.17 8.26
N ILE A 35 -11.21 4.05 9.57
CA ILE A 35 -10.21 4.79 10.34
C ILE A 35 -9.10 3.82 10.71
N SER A 36 -7.89 4.05 10.21
CA SER A 36 -6.69 3.40 10.74
C SER A 36 -6.18 4.21 11.95
N GLY A 37 -5.93 3.53 13.07
CA GLY A 37 -5.49 4.20 14.30
C GLY A 37 -6.61 4.83 15.13
N ILE A 38 -7.73 4.12 15.37
CA ILE A 38 -8.71 4.62 16.34
C ILE A 38 -8.09 4.77 17.75
N ASP A 39 -7.08 3.95 18.07
CA ASP A 39 -6.25 4.10 19.27
C ASP A 39 -5.46 5.43 19.26
N THR A 40 -5.02 5.93 18.10
CA THR A 40 -4.27 7.20 17.98
C THR A 40 -5.14 8.45 17.93
N LEU A 41 -6.43 8.35 17.59
CA LEU A 41 -7.36 9.48 17.76
C LEU A 41 -7.55 9.87 19.24
N LEU A 42 -7.37 8.91 20.16
CA LEU A 42 -7.35 9.16 21.61
C LEU A 42 -5.93 9.29 22.20
N SER A 43 -4.91 8.71 21.56
CA SER A 43 -3.53 8.64 22.11
C SER A 43 -2.52 9.63 21.49
N GLY A 44 -2.84 10.24 20.35
CA GLY A 44 -1.95 11.14 19.59
C GLY A 44 -1.00 10.41 18.64
N ASP A 45 -0.14 11.19 17.96
CA ASP A 45 0.92 10.67 17.09
C ASP A 45 1.88 9.78 17.87
N PHE A 46 2.35 8.68 17.26
CA PHE A 46 3.39 7.82 17.84
C PHE A 46 4.57 7.65 16.90
N ILE A 47 5.68 7.13 17.45
CA ILE A 47 6.89 6.84 16.69
C ILE A 47 6.87 5.36 16.31
N GLY A 48 6.79 5.08 15.01
CA GLY A 48 7.08 3.77 14.45
C GLY A 48 8.59 3.55 14.40
N ALA A 49 9.01 2.30 14.52
CA ALA A 49 10.41 1.92 14.48
C ALA A 49 10.57 0.59 13.77
N ASP A 50 11.70 0.46 13.09
CA ASP A 50 12.11 -0.73 12.41
C ASP A 50 13.55 -1.09 12.76
N ALA A 51 13.79 -2.37 12.96
CA ALA A 51 15.04 -2.86 13.50
C ALA A 51 16.10 -2.91 12.39
N GLY A 52 17.27 -2.35 12.69
CA GLY A 52 18.42 -2.50 11.81
C GLY A 52 19.05 -3.89 11.91
N GLN A 53 19.99 -4.19 11.03
CA GLN A 53 20.82 -5.41 11.05
C GLN A 53 22.30 -5.13 11.30
N SER A 54 22.72 -3.85 11.35
CA SER A 54 24.10 -3.47 11.64
C SER A 54 24.55 -3.98 13.00
N LYS A 55 25.84 -4.34 13.09
CA LYS A 55 26.46 -4.68 14.39
C LYS A 55 26.82 -3.43 15.20
N VAL A 56 26.81 -2.26 14.57
CA VAL A 56 27.17 -0.99 15.20
C VAL A 56 25.93 -0.36 15.83
N ARG A 57 26.12 0.18 17.04
CA ARG A 57 25.04 0.77 17.84
C ARG A 57 25.04 2.29 17.71
N ALA A 58 23.85 2.87 17.62
CA ALA A 58 23.62 4.30 17.68
C ALA A 58 22.58 4.66 18.76
N LYS A 59 22.63 5.90 19.23
CA LYS A 59 21.67 6.47 20.19
C LYS A 59 20.91 7.69 19.64
N SER A 60 21.31 8.16 18.47
CA SER A 60 20.75 9.34 17.80
C SER A 60 20.37 8.94 16.39
N PHE A 61 19.14 9.24 16.01
CA PHE A 61 18.56 8.86 14.72
C PHE A 61 17.82 10.05 14.14
N THR A 62 17.82 10.15 12.81
CA THR A 62 16.97 11.11 12.09
C THR A 62 15.63 10.44 11.84
N GLY A 63 14.56 10.95 12.45
CA GLY A 63 13.21 10.46 12.22
C GLY A 63 12.70 10.84 10.83
N LEU A 64 11.99 9.92 10.17
CA LEU A 64 11.28 10.17 8.93
C LEU A 64 9.88 10.70 9.20
N GLU A 65 9.40 11.60 8.34
CA GLU A 65 8.03 12.13 8.42
C GLU A 65 6.98 11.13 7.93
N ASN A 66 7.39 10.19 7.07
CA ASN A 66 6.56 9.15 6.50
C ASN A 66 7.14 7.78 6.82
N PRO A 67 6.30 6.74 6.98
CA PRO A 67 6.79 5.36 7.08
C PRO A 67 7.66 5.01 5.88
N PRO A 68 8.75 4.24 6.08
CA PRO A 68 9.43 3.64 4.95
C PRO A 68 8.44 2.74 4.19
N PRO A 69 8.51 2.66 2.85
CA PRO A 69 7.58 1.84 2.06
C PRO A 69 7.61 0.35 2.43
N ILE A 70 8.68 -0.10 3.07
CA ILE A 70 8.86 -1.46 3.56
C ILE A 70 9.40 -1.36 5.00
N THR A 71 8.80 -2.12 5.91
CA THR A 71 9.47 -2.45 7.17
C THR A 71 10.38 -3.66 6.89
N TYR A 72 11.69 -3.49 7.12
CA TYR A 72 12.74 -4.49 7.04
C TYR A 72 12.24 -5.84 7.57
N GLY A 73 11.97 -6.77 6.65
CA GLY A 73 11.76 -8.18 6.96
C GLY A 73 10.45 -8.81 6.51
N GLU A 74 9.46 -8.05 6.02
CA GLU A 74 8.30 -8.69 5.40
C GLU A 74 8.67 -9.25 4.01
N PRO A 75 8.58 -10.58 3.79
CA PRO A 75 8.87 -11.15 2.48
C PRO A 75 7.76 -10.80 1.48
N GLY A 76 8.14 -10.45 0.27
CA GLY A 76 7.23 -10.04 -0.80
C GLY A 76 7.96 -9.28 -1.90
N LYS A 77 7.21 -8.64 -2.79
CA LYS A 77 7.75 -7.77 -3.85
C LYS A 77 6.98 -6.47 -3.94
N ARG A 78 7.71 -5.40 -4.25
CA ARG A 78 7.13 -4.12 -4.63
C ARG A 78 6.91 -4.03 -6.14
N PHE A 79 5.83 -3.37 -6.54
CA PHE A 79 5.53 -3.00 -7.92
C PHE A 79 5.04 -1.56 -7.97
N THR A 80 5.26 -0.88 -9.10
CA THR A 80 4.76 0.49 -9.32
C THR A 80 3.60 0.44 -10.31
N LEU A 81 2.52 1.13 -10.00
CA LEU A 81 1.34 1.24 -10.84
C LEU A 81 1.19 2.69 -11.29
N HIS A 82 1.01 2.92 -12.59
CA HIS A 82 0.84 4.25 -13.16
C HIS A 82 -0.61 4.48 -13.56
N SER A 83 -1.16 5.64 -13.20
CA SER A 83 -2.52 6.08 -13.52
C SER A 83 -2.54 7.59 -13.78
N GLN A 84 -3.58 8.09 -14.45
CA GLN A 84 -3.80 9.53 -14.63
C GLN A 84 -4.10 10.24 -13.31
N ASP A 85 -4.77 9.55 -12.38
CA ASP A 85 -5.08 10.06 -11.04
C ASP A 85 -5.07 8.94 -9.98
N LEU A 86 -5.10 9.34 -8.72
CA LEU A 86 -5.06 8.43 -7.56
C LEU A 86 -6.43 7.75 -7.30
N GLY A 87 -7.52 8.30 -7.83
CA GLY A 87 -8.88 7.86 -7.52
C GLY A 87 -9.17 7.87 -6.02
N SER A 88 -9.75 6.78 -5.53
CA SER A 88 -10.06 6.57 -4.12
C SER A 88 -8.97 5.82 -3.33
N LEU A 89 -7.78 5.66 -3.91
CA LEU A 89 -6.69 4.91 -3.29
C LEU A 89 -5.97 5.78 -2.26
N ASP A 90 -5.51 5.15 -1.18
CA ASP A 90 -4.64 5.75 -0.16
C ASP A 90 -3.64 4.69 0.29
N ILE A 91 -2.61 5.09 1.04
CA ILE A 91 -1.72 4.15 1.72
C ILE A 91 -2.55 3.23 2.63
N GLY A 92 -2.34 1.93 2.50
CA GLY A 92 -3.13 0.89 3.15
C GLY A 92 -4.34 0.40 2.34
N SER A 93 -4.64 1.00 1.18
CA SER A 93 -5.65 0.44 0.27
C SER A 93 -5.26 -0.99 -0.12
N PRO A 94 -6.18 -1.97 -0.01
CA PRO A 94 -5.86 -3.38 -0.21
C PRO A 94 -5.61 -3.72 -1.68
N VAL A 95 -4.65 -4.63 -1.89
CA VAL A 95 -4.40 -5.28 -3.18
C VAL A 95 -4.97 -6.70 -3.15
N TYR A 96 -5.80 -7.04 -4.12
CA TYR A 96 -6.56 -8.28 -4.17
C TYR A 96 -6.11 -9.20 -5.30
N LEU A 97 -5.97 -10.48 -4.96
CA LEU A 97 -5.97 -11.58 -5.91
C LEU A 97 -7.25 -12.39 -5.72
N ARG A 98 -8.12 -12.44 -6.74
CA ARG A 98 -9.40 -13.17 -6.67
C ARG A 98 -10.25 -12.81 -5.44
N LYS A 99 -10.30 -11.51 -5.09
CA LYS A 99 -11.01 -10.95 -3.91
C LYS A 99 -10.39 -11.29 -2.55
N ILE A 100 -9.22 -11.91 -2.51
CA ILE A 100 -8.46 -12.16 -1.28
C ILE A 100 -7.41 -11.05 -1.15
N PRO A 101 -7.33 -10.32 -0.02
CA PRO A 101 -6.31 -9.31 0.20
C PRO A 101 -4.94 -10.00 0.34
N VAL A 102 -3.99 -9.59 -0.49
CA VAL A 102 -2.64 -10.18 -0.57
C VAL A 102 -1.52 -9.13 -0.49
N GLY A 103 -1.89 -7.87 -0.29
CA GLY A 103 -0.97 -6.75 -0.28
C GLY A 103 -1.70 -5.43 -0.06
N GLN A 104 -0.96 -4.33 -0.21
CA GLN A 104 -1.49 -2.99 -0.02
C GLN A 104 -0.70 -1.93 -0.77
N VAL A 105 -1.30 -0.76 -0.97
CA VAL A 105 -0.61 0.46 -1.39
C VAL A 105 0.31 0.93 -0.26
N VAL A 106 1.58 1.18 -0.56
CA VAL A 106 2.60 1.59 0.43
C VAL A 106 3.06 3.04 0.24
N SER A 107 3.03 3.55 -0.99
CA SER A 107 3.31 4.95 -1.30
C SER A 107 2.64 5.38 -2.59
N TYR A 108 2.50 6.70 -2.78
CA TYR A 108 2.16 7.28 -4.07
C TYR A 108 2.78 8.67 -4.19
N ALA A 109 3.06 9.09 -5.42
CA ALA A 109 3.58 10.40 -5.75
C ALA A 109 3.12 10.80 -7.16
N LEU A 110 3.11 12.11 -7.43
CA LEU A 110 3.01 12.58 -8.81
C LEU A 110 4.18 12.02 -9.63
N ASP A 111 3.94 11.69 -10.90
CA ASP A 111 5.01 11.37 -11.82
C ASP A 111 5.95 12.58 -12.04
N ALA A 112 7.07 12.37 -12.74
CA ALA A 112 8.08 13.41 -12.90
C ALA A 112 7.55 14.63 -13.67
N GLU A 113 6.57 14.43 -14.55
CA GLU A 113 5.93 15.45 -15.37
C GLU A 113 4.73 16.12 -14.69
N GLY A 114 4.26 15.60 -13.55
CA GLY A 114 3.05 16.03 -12.85
C GLY A 114 1.74 15.75 -13.60
N LYS A 115 1.73 14.80 -14.53
CA LYS A 115 0.59 14.46 -15.39
C LYS A 115 -0.14 13.19 -14.98
N GLY A 116 0.48 12.40 -14.12
CA GLY A 116 -0.07 11.17 -13.58
C GLY A 116 0.42 10.93 -12.16
N VAL A 117 0.10 9.75 -11.66
CA VAL A 117 0.45 9.30 -10.31
C VAL A 117 1.13 7.95 -10.42
N ASN A 118 2.29 7.82 -9.77
CA ASN A 118 2.94 6.55 -9.51
C ASN A 118 2.50 6.06 -8.13
N ILE A 119 1.95 4.85 -8.08
CA ILE A 119 1.39 4.21 -6.89
C ILE A 119 2.20 2.95 -6.64
N ASP A 120 2.95 2.91 -5.55
CA ASP A 120 3.70 1.73 -5.17
C ASP A 120 2.82 0.80 -4.34
N VAL A 121 2.79 -0.47 -4.75
CA VAL A 121 2.12 -1.54 -4.05
C VAL A 121 3.12 -2.57 -3.57
N PHE A 122 2.87 -3.13 -2.38
CA PHE A 122 3.61 -4.27 -1.87
C PHE A 122 2.68 -5.48 -1.85
N VAL A 123 3.12 -6.58 -2.48
CA VAL A 123 2.41 -7.86 -2.47
C VAL A 123 3.21 -8.83 -1.60
N ASN A 124 2.56 -9.34 -0.55
CA ASN A 124 3.20 -10.21 0.43
C ASN A 124 3.50 -11.58 -0.18
N ALA A 125 4.66 -12.15 0.17
CA ALA A 125 4.94 -13.55 -0.09
C ALA A 125 3.97 -14.46 0.68
N PRO A 126 3.57 -15.61 0.12
CA PRO A 126 4.04 -16.18 -1.14
C PRO A 126 3.24 -15.71 -2.38
N ASN A 127 2.35 -14.72 -2.24
CA ASN A 127 1.43 -14.33 -3.32
C ASN A 127 2.08 -13.43 -4.38
N ASP A 128 3.24 -12.85 -4.07
CA ASP A 128 4.05 -12.03 -4.97
C ASP A 128 4.42 -12.76 -6.27
N VAL A 129 4.52 -14.10 -6.24
CA VAL A 129 4.80 -14.92 -7.42
C VAL A 129 3.67 -14.93 -8.45
N TYR A 130 2.45 -14.55 -8.05
CA TYR A 130 1.30 -14.45 -8.96
C TYR A 130 1.26 -13.14 -9.74
N VAL A 131 2.12 -12.19 -9.39
CA VAL A 131 2.37 -11.01 -10.22
C VAL A 131 3.42 -11.40 -11.26
N THR A 132 2.96 -11.50 -12.49
CA THR A 132 3.73 -11.93 -13.65
C THR A 132 4.02 -10.78 -14.61
N GLU A 133 4.88 -11.02 -15.59
CA GLU A 133 5.20 -10.05 -16.63
C GLU A 133 3.96 -9.51 -17.35
N ASN A 134 2.93 -10.34 -17.53
CA ASN A 134 1.69 -10.00 -18.23
C ASN A 134 0.51 -9.67 -17.31
N THR A 135 0.76 -9.50 -16.01
CA THR A 135 -0.30 -9.18 -15.05
C THR A 135 -0.96 -7.84 -15.35
N ARG A 136 -2.28 -7.81 -15.24
CA ARG A 136 -3.09 -6.61 -15.33
C ARG A 136 -3.58 -6.18 -13.96
N PHE A 137 -3.46 -4.89 -13.65
CA PHE A 137 -3.99 -4.28 -12.44
C PHE A 137 -5.16 -3.35 -12.76
N TRP A 138 -6.21 -3.36 -11.96
CA TRP A 138 -7.32 -2.42 -12.11
C TRP A 138 -7.84 -1.94 -10.76
N ASN A 139 -8.42 -0.74 -10.76
CA ASN A 139 -9.08 -0.19 -9.59
C ASN A 139 -10.39 -0.95 -9.33
N VAL A 140 -10.57 -1.39 -8.09
CA VAL A 140 -11.85 -1.91 -7.60
C VAL A 140 -12.51 -0.82 -6.76
N SER A 141 -13.21 0.09 -7.43
CA SER A 141 -14.04 1.09 -6.76
C SER A 141 -15.45 0.54 -6.57
N GLY A 142 -16.04 0.78 -5.39
CA GLY A 142 -17.32 0.19 -4.99
C GLY A 142 -18.57 0.75 -5.69
N VAL A 143 -18.43 1.46 -6.81
CA VAL A 143 -19.57 2.07 -7.51
C VAL A 143 -19.53 1.76 -9.00
N ASP A 144 -19.99 0.55 -9.36
CA ASP A 144 -20.37 0.22 -10.73
C ASP A 144 -21.72 0.90 -11.06
N VAL A 145 -21.70 2.10 -11.63
CA VAL A 145 -22.93 2.72 -12.18
C VAL A 145 -23.17 2.20 -13.59
N ASN A 146 -23.90 1.10 -13.72
CA ASN A 146 -24.39 0.63 -15.03
C ASN A 146 -25.65 1.41 -15.43
N VAL A 147 -25.53 2.34 -16.38
CA VAL A 147 -26.68 3.02 -17.02
C VAL A 147 -27.05 2.28 -18.30
N GLY A 148 -28.12 1.49 -18.27
CA GLY A 148 -28.66 0.81 -19.46
C GLY A 148 -29.84 1.55 -20.08
N ALA A 149 -30.18 1.23 -21.33
CA ALA A 149 -31.32 1.80 -22.07
C ALA A 149 -32.70 1.54 -21.40
N ASN A 150 -32.76 0.66 -20.39
CA ASN A 150 -33.98 0.28 -19.67
C ASN A 150 -34.16 1.02 -18.33
N GLY A 151 -33.36 2.04 -18.03
CA GLY A 151 -33.44 2.82 -16.79
C GLY A 151 -32.46 2.36 -15.69
N PHE A 152 -32.61 2.93 -14.49
CA PHE A 152 -31.74 2.69 -13.34
C PHE A 152 -32.04 1.34 -12.68
N ALA A 153 -31.09 0.40 -12.69
CA ALA A 153 -31.14 -0.81 -11.88
C ALA A 153 -30.22 -0.66 -10.66
N VAL A 154 -30.80 -0.32 -9.50
CA VAL A 154 -30.05 -0.21 -8.24
C VAL A 154 -30.13 -1.54 -7.52
N LYS A 155 -29.05 -2.34 -7.59
CA LYS A 155 -28.87 -3.48 -6.67
C LYS A 155 -28.43 -2.93 -5.32
N THR A 156 -29.33 -2.96 -4.34
CA THR A 156 -29.13 -2.45 -2.97
C THR A 156 -28.47 -3.47 -2.04
N GLU A 157 -27.68 -4.41 -2.58
CA GLU A 157 -26.85 -5.27 -1.73
C GLU A 157 -25.98 -4.35 -0.86
N SER A 158 -26.09 -4.56 0.46
CA SER A 158 -25.76 -3.61 1.52
C SER A 158 -24.72 -2.55 1.16
N LEU A 159 -25.06 -1.27 1.31
CA LEU A 159 -24.15 -0.14 1.17
C LEU A 159 -22.86 -0.29 2.02
N SER A 160 -22.88 -1.15 3.05
CA SER A 160 -21.71 -1.50 3.86
C SER A 160 -20.71 -2.47 3.19
N ALA A 161 -21.08 -3.16 2.10
CA ALA A 161 -20.19 -4.05 1.33
C ALA A 161 -19.39 -3.31 0.24
N LEU A 162 -19.66 -2.02 0.01
CA LEU A 162 -19.11 -1.20 -1.09
C LEU A 162 -17.94 -0.28 -0.65
N LEU A 163 -17.47 -0.40 0.60
CA LEU A 163 -16.74 0.71 1.26
C LEU A 163 -15.21 0.68 1.18
N LEU A 164 -14.57 -0.31 0.55
CA LEU A 164 -13.11 -0.38 0.48
C LEU A 164 -12.64 -0.38 -0.96
N GLY A 165 -12.48 0.81 -1.53
CA GLY A 165 -11.72 0.99 -2.76
C GLY A 165 -10.35 0.30 -2.63
N GLY A 166 -9.88 -0.30 -3.71
CA GLY A 166 -8.63 -1.05 -3.71
C GLY A 166 -8.13 -1.35 -5.11
N ILE A 167 -7.19 -2.27 -5.20
CA ILE A 167 -6.58 -2.66 -6.47
C ILE A 167 -6.75 -4.17 -6.61
N ALA A 168 -7.22 -4.64 -7.75
CA ALA A 168 -7.20 -6.06 -8.05
C ALA A 168 -6.24 -6.34 -9.20
N PHE A 169 -5.71 -7.56 -9.23
CA PHE A 169 -4.87 -8.00 -10.34
C PHE A 169 -5.19 -9.41 -10.81
N ARG A 170 -4.80 -9.69 -12.04
CA ARG A 170 -4.87 -11.02 -12.64
C ARG A 170 -3.85 -11.17 -13.77
N ALA A 171 -3.11 -12.28 -13.74
CA ALA A 171 -2.37 -12.76 -14.90
C ALA A 171 -3.32 -13.44 -15.91
N PRO A 172 -3.10 -13.32 -17.23
CA PRO A 172 -3.95 -13.95 -18.24
C PRO A 172 -4.09 -15.46 -18.01
N GLU A 173 -5.29 -16.03 -18.22
CA GLU A 173 -5.54 -17.47 -18.01
C GLU A 173 -4.66 -18.34 -18.92
N TYR A 174 -4.29 -17.82 -20.09
CA TYR A 174 -3.36 -18.46 -20.99
C TYR A 174 -2.30 -17.45 -21.47
N SER A 175 -1.11 -17.56 -20.91
CA SER A 175 0.08 -16.85 -21.37
C SER A 175 1.25 -17.84 -21.38
N PRO A 176 1.51 -18.51 -22.52
CA PRO A 176 2.61 -19.46 -22.60
C PRO A 176 3.93 -18.74 -22.39
N ASN A 177 4.70 -19.19 -21.40
CA ASN A 177 5.95 -18.59 -20.91
C ASN A 177 5.80 -17.34 -20.04
N ASP A 178 4.64 -17.10 -19.42
CA ASP A 178 4.53 -16.06 -18.40
C ASP A 178 5.41 -16.41 -17.19
N VAL A 179 6.17 -15.43 -16.71
CA VAL A 179 7.10 -15.60 -15.59
C VAL A 179 6.77 -14.59 -14.50
N PRO A 180 7.05 -14.89 -13.21
CA PRO A 180 6.93 -13.91 -12.14
C PRO A 180 7.75 -12.67 -12.46
N ALA A 181 7.14 -11.50 -12.27
CA ALA A 181 7.81 -10.24 -12.54
C ALA A 181 8.94 -9.98 -11.54
N SER A 182 9.95 -9.22 -11.99
CA SER A 182 10.95 -8.65 -11.10
C SER A 182 10.31 -7.60 -10.18
N GLU A 183 10.94 -7.40 -9.02
CA GLU A 183 10.62 -6.27 -8.15
C GLU A 183 10.77 -4.93 -8.91
N ASP A 184 9.99 -3.94 -8.50
CA ASP A 184 9.93 -2.57 -9.05
C ASP A 184 9.46 -2.49 -10.51
N LYS A 185 8.89 -3.57 -11.06
CA LYS A 185 8.26 -3.52 -12.38
C LYS A 185 7.07 -2.53 -12.36
N THR A 186 6.99 -1.71 -13.41
CA THR A 186 5.87 -0.78 -13.63
C THR A 186 4.74 -1.43 -14.43
N TYR A 187 3.51 -1.19 -14.01
CA TYR A 187 2.28 -1.55 -14.72
C TYR A 187 1.37 -0.34 -14.88
N GLU A 188 0.47 -0.39 -15.84
CA GLU A 188 -0.68 0.51 -15.91
C GLU A 188 -1.76 0.05 -14.92
N LEU A 189 -2.35 1.00 -14.19
CA LEU A 189 -3.55 0.78 -13.39
C LEU A 189 -4.78 1.18 -14.21
N PHE A 190 -5.56 0.18 -14.63
CA PHE A 190 -6.78 0.41 -15.38
C PHE A 190 -7.92 0.88 -14.46
N ALA A 191 -8.87 1.64 -15.03
CA ALA A 191 -10.01 2.16 -14.30
C ALA A 191 -10.92 1.06 -13.72
N ASP A 192 -11.06 -0.04 -14.46
CA ASP A 192 -11.84 -1.21 -14.08
C ASP A 192 -11.33 -2.47 -14.83
N GLN A 193 -12.02 -3.59 -14.62
CA GLN A 193 -11.66 -4.88 -15.23
C GLN A 193 -11.95 -4.95 -16.74
N GLN A 194 -12.86 -4.13 -17.26
CA GLN A 194 -13.37 -4.19 -18.64
C GLN A 194 -12.63 -3.26 -19.60
N SER A 195 -11.95 -2.25 -19.06
CA SER A 195 -11.10 -1.29 -19.78
C SER A 195 -9.93 -1.99 -20.47
#